data_AF-K0JR69-F1
#
_entry.id   AF-K0JR69-F1
#
_cell.length_a   1.000
_cell.length_b   1.000
_cell.length_c   1.000
_cell.angle_alpha   90.00
_cell.angle_beta   90.00
_cell.angle_gamma   90.00
#
_symmetry.space_group_name_H-M   'P 1'
#
loop_
_entity.id
_entity.type
_entity.pdbx_description
1 polymer ?
#
loop_
_entity_poly.entity_id
_entity_poly.type
_entity_poly.pdbx_seq_one_letter_code
_entity_poly.pdbx_strand_id
1 'polypeptide(L)'
;MEPARRRQVDQRRVRGHRLGRTGGFGLLMPKVPIPPRRRGGIGTVRAVTFWKSGRTPEPLGDPGQARLAFLLNEYTAIRAELVAAVASQQAVMNYGLAAIAVIYTGVLATWSNVPLRTGILALAPVLLMFVWFVWYGEVKRLLRTRRFLWELEKKVNAVLRSPEATAGESDLPAGDVLHWESWVRGRNRWRENLHSRPAYHLSTGLLCGTGLGTTVLSVVLGVTDSGIATALLVLLYGGAAAFLALLWYAVSLVRSNPLLAGAGKPIT
;
A
#
# COMPACT_ATOMS: atom_id res chain seq x y z
N MET A 1 22.53 -62.11 -18.78
CA MET A 1 21.84 -61.45 -19.90
C MET A 1 20.81 -60.51 -19.32
N GLU A 2 21.13 -59.22 -19.26
CA GLU A 2 20.40 -58.19 -18.53
C GLU A 2 20.19 -57.01 -19.50
N PRO A 3 18.94 -56.62 -19.84
CA PRO A 3 18.73 -55.58 -20.83
C PRO A 3 18.76 -54.19 -20.17
N ALA A 4 19.74 -53.41 -20.63
CA ALA A 4 19.96 -52.01 -20.31
C ALA A 4 18.79 -51.11 -20.71
N ARG A 5 18.12 -50.47 -19.73
CA ARG A 5 17.19 -49.36 -19.97
C ARG A 5 17.95 -48.03 -20.03
N ARG A 6 18.24 -47.58 -21.26
CA ARG A 6 18.64 -46.20 -21.55
C ARG A 6 17.46 -45.26 -21.30
N ARG A 7 17.57 -44.37 -20.31
CA ARG A 7 16.66 -43.23 -20.15
C ARG A 7 17.18 -42.06 -21.00
N GLN A 8 16.36 -41.71 -21.97
CA GLN A 8 16.53 -40.60 -22.91
C GLN A 8 16.27 -39.29 -22.15
N VAL A 9 17.29 -38.42 -22.08
CA VAL A 9 17.19 -37.08 -21.48
C VAL A 9 16.65 -36.14 -22.55
N ASP A 10 15.42 -35.68 -22.36
CA ASP A 10 14.71 -34.74 -23.24
C ASP A 10 15.26 -33.32 -23.00
N GLN A 11 16.18 -32.86 -23.86
CA GLN A 11 16.71 -31.49 -23.88
C GLN A 11 15.68 -30.54 -24.52
N ARG A 12 14.75 -30.03 -23.72
CA ARG A 12 13.88 -28.92 -24.14
C ARG A 12 14.54 -27.55 -23.92
N ARG A 13 15.12 -27.05 -25.01
CA ARG A 13 15.01 -25.66 -25.52
C ARG A 13 14.74 -24.55 -24.49
N VAL A 14 15.81 -23.92 -24.01
CA VAL A 14 15.75 -22.61 -23.34
C VAL A 14 15.62 -21.52 -24.42
N ARG A 15 14.41 -20.98 -24.60
CA ARG A 15 14.16 -19.76 -25.40
C ARG A 15 14.57 -18.54 -24.58
N GLY A 16 15.57 -17.81 -25.06
CA GLY A 16 15.99 -16.52 -24.52
C GLY A 16 14.91 -15.45 -24.74
N HIS A 17 14.36 -14.93 -23.65
CA HIS A 17 13.56 -13.70 -23.66
C HIS A 17 14.49 -12.48 -23.54
N ARG A 18 14.59 -11.71 -24.63
CA ARG A 18 15.10 -10.32 -24.61
C ARG A 18 14.20 -9.49 -23.70
N LEU A 19 14.75 -8.95 -22.62
CA LEU A 19 14.13 -7.88 -21.85
C LEU A 19 14.29 -6.56 -22.60
N GLY A 20 13.15 -6.05 -23.08
CA GLY A 20 13.00 -4.73 -23.66
C GLY A 20 13.20 -3.65 -22.59
N ARG A 21 14.06 -2.71 -22.95
CA ARG A 21 14.35 -1.44 -22.28
C ARG A 21 13.08 -0.56 -22.32
N THR A 22 12.37 -0.42 -21.19
CA THR A 22 11.28 0.55 -21.05
C THR A 22 11.75 1.75 -20.23
N GLY A 23 11.57 2.93 -20.80
CA GLY A 23 12.00 4.22 -20.29
C GLY A 23 11.39 4.55 -18.93
N GLY A 24 12.26 5.00 -18.01
CA GLY A 24 11.89 5.54 -16.73
C GLY A 24 11.20 6.89 -16.89
N PHE A 25 9.89 6.90 -16.59
CA PHE A 25 9.09 8.07 -16.28
C PHE A 25 9.77 8.89 -15.16
N GLY A 26 10.10 10.14 -15.46
CA GLY A 26 10.53 11.13 -14.47
C GLY A 26 9.37 11.48 -13.55
N LEU A 27 9.33 10.87 -12.37
CA LEU A 27 8.47 11.32 -11.27
C LEU A 27 9.03 12.66 -10.76
N LEU A 28 8.31 13.73 -11.05
CA LEU A 28 8.45 15.03 -10.40
C LEU A 28 8.20 14.84 -8.90
N MET A 29 9.29 14.75 -8.13
CA MET A 29 9.24 14.85 -6.67
C MET A 29 8.65 16.20 -6.30
N PRO A 30 7.69 16.26 -5.35
CA PRO A 30 7.23 17.53 -4.82
C PRO A 30 8.42 18.27 -4.19
N LYS A 31 8.64 19.48 -4.68
CA LYS A 31 9.69 20.40 -4.23
C LYS A 31 9.43 20.70 -2.75
N VAL A 32 10.16 20.02 -1.87
CA VAL A 32 10.10 20.27 -0.42
C VAL A 32 10.41 21.76 -0.21
N PRO A 33 9.52 22.54 0.45
CA PRO A 33 9.79 23.94 0.74
C PRO A 33 11.03 24.02 1.61
N ILE A 34 12.11 24.53 1.01
CA ILE A 34 13.36 24.80 1.70
C ILE A 34 13.03 25.89 2.72
N PRO A 35 13.23 25.66 4.04
CA PRO A 35 12.96 26.67 5.04
C PRO A 35 13.76 27.95 4.71
N PRO A 36 13.19 29.14 4.97
CA PRO A 36 13.84 30.40 4.65
C PRO A 36 15.23 30.41 5.27
N ARG A 37 16.23 30.49 4.39
CA ARG A 37 17.65 30.56 4.71
C ARG A 37 17.83 31.80 5.58
N ARG A 38 17.85 31.63 6.91
CA ARG A 38 18.21 32.69 7.86
C ARG A 38 19.55 33.25 7.37
N ARG A 39 19.54 34.47 6.82
CA ARG A 39 20.73 35.29 6.61
C ARG A 39 21.24 35.68 8.00
N GLY A 40 21.76 34.71 8.74
CA GLY A 40 22.71 34.96 9.81
C GLY A 40 23.97 35.50 9.15
N GLY A 41 24.47 36.61 9.67
CA GLY A 41 25.63 37.31 9.13
C GLY A 41 26.78 36.36 8.83
N ILE A 42 27.58 36.76 7.85
CA ILE A 42 28.85 36.15 7.48
C ILE A 42 29.80 36.33 8.68
N GLY A 43 29.56 35.57 9.74
CA GLY A 43 30.59 35.22 10.69
C GLY A 43 31.53 34.32 9.93
N THR A 44 32.77 34.77 9.76
CA THR A 44 33.91 33.96 9.34
C THR A 44 33.75 32.53 9.85
N VAL A 45 33.40 31.62 8.95
CA VAL A 45 33.43 30.18 9.21
C VAL A 45 34.90 29.86 9.44
N ARG A 46 35.33 29.93 10.69
CA ARG A 46 36.60 29.38 11.14
C ARG A 46 36.59 27.94 10.65
N ALA A 47 37.45 27.63 9.69
CA ALA A 47 37.72 26.27 9.28
C ALA A 47 38.15 25.52 10.54
N VAL A 48 37.22 24.81 11.18
CA VAL A 48 37.52 23.94 12.30
C VAL A 48 38.27 22.78 11.66
N THR A 49 39.60 22.89 11.65
CA THR A 49 40.53 21.80 11.41
C THR A 49 40.36 20.77 12.53
N PHE A 50 39.26 20.00 12.48
CA PHE A 50 38.90 18.94 13.42
C PHE A 50 39.47 17.58 12.97
N TRP A 51 40.69 17.53 12.46
CA TRP A 51 41.28 16.27 11.99
C TRP A 51 42.76 16.20 12.37
N LYS A 52 43.03 16.08 13.68
CA LYS A 52 44.30 15.54 14.18
C LYS A 52 44.27 15.11 15.66
N SER A 53 43.13 14.67 16.18
CA SER A 53 43.17 13.87 17.42
C SER A 53 43.44 12.43 17.00
N GLY A 54 44.67 11.95 17.26
CA GLY A 54 45.13 10.59 17.01
C GLY A 54 44.45 9.55 17.90
N ARG A 55 43.13 9.61 18.06
CA ARG A 55 42.38 8.47 18.60
C ARG A 55 42.38 7.42 17.51
N THR A 56 43.19 6.40 17.69
CA THR A 56 42.96 5.11 17.06
C THR A 56 41.48 4.77 17.28
N PRO A 57 40.69 4.49 16.23
CA PRO A 57 39.30 4.08 16.42
C PRO A 57 39.31 2.96 17.45
N GLU A 58 38.50 3.10 18.50
CA GLU A 58 38.30 2.00 19.45
C GLU A 58 38.03 0.74 18.62
N PRO A 59 38.66 -0.40 18.97
CA PRO A 59 38.44 -1.64 18.25
C PRO A 59 36.92 -1.84 18.21
N LEU A 60 36.35 -1.69 17.02
CA LEU A 60 34.94 -1.94 16.77
C LEU A 60 34.70 -3.32 17.33
N GLY A 61 33.87 -3.40 18.38
CA GLY A 61 33.48 -4.67 18.98
C GLY A 61 33.04 -5.66 17.90
N ASP A 62 33.06 -6.95 18.22
CA ASP A 62 32.78 -8.06 17.30
C ASP A 62 31.88 -7.63 16.12
N PRO A 63 32.39 -7.61 14.87
CA PRO A 63 31.66 -7.07 13.72
C PRO A 63 30.29 -7.73 13.51
N GLY A 64 30.11 -8.97 14.00
CA GLY A 64 28.80 -9.62 14.04
C GLY A 64 27.79 -8.88 14.92
N GLN A 65 28.21 -8.44 16.11
CA GLN A 65 27.37 -7.67 17.04
C GLN A 65 27.03 -6.30 16.49
N ALA A 66 27.99 -5.60 15.88
CA ALA A 66 27.75 -4.29 15.27
C ALA A 66 26.73 -4.39 14.11
N ARG A 67 26.85 -5.44 13.27
CA ARG A 67 25.89 -5.72 12.19
C ARG A 67 24.51 -6.06 12.73
N LEU A 68 24.42 -6.88 13.77
CA LEU A 68 23.15 -7.24 14.39
C LEU A 68 22.46 -6.01 15.00
N ALA A 69 23.22 -5.17 15.74
CA ALA A 69 22.70 -3.93 16.31
C ALA A 69 22.15 -2.98 15.23
N PHE A 70 22.85 -2.85 14.11
CA PHE A 70 22.37 -2.08 12.97
C PHE A 70 21.05 -2.64 12.40
N LEU A 71 20.98 -3.95 12.15
CA LEU A 71 19.77 -4.59 11.62
C LEU A 71 18.58 -4.48 12.58
N LEU A 72 18.82 -4.59 13.89
CA LEU A 72 17.78 -4.40 14.90
C LEU A 72 17.26 -2.95 14.93
N ASN A 73 18.14 -1.96 14.76
CA ASN A 73 17.74 -0.57 14.68
C ASN A 73 16.95 -0.27 13.39
N GLU A 74 17.35 -0.86 12.26
CA GLU A 74 16.57 -0.77 11.02
C GLU A 74 15.19 -1.43 11.18
N TYR A 75 15.14 -2.57 11.86
CA TYR A 75 13.89 -3.29 12.13
C TYR A 75 12.91 -2.45 12.97
N THR A 76 13.38 -1.81 14.04
CA THR A 76 12.53 -0.94 14.87
C THR A 76 12.03 0.28 14.11
N ALA A 77 12.87 0.88 13.25
CA ALA A 77 12.48 2.00 12.40
C ALA A 77 11.38 1.61 11.40
N ILE A 78 11.52 0.48 10.71
CA ILE A 78 10.52 -0.02 9.75
C ILE A 78 9.23 -0.43 10.44
N ARG A 79 9.32 -1.00 11.65
CA ARG A 79 8.16 -1.30 12.48
C ARG A 79 7.38 -0.04 12.84
N ALA A 80 8.08 1.04 13.19
CA ALA A 80 7.44 2.34 13.45
C ALA A 80 6.75 2.90 12.19
N GLU A 81 7.39 2.80 11.01
CA GLU A 81 6.76 3.20 9.73
C GLU A 81 5.50 2.38 9.44
N LEU A 82 5.52 1.07 9.71
CA LEU A 82 4.36 0.20 9.51
C LEU A 82 3.18 0.62 10.39
N VAL A 83 3.43 0.87 11.68
CA VAL A 83 2.40 1.32 12.62
C VAL A 83 1.84 2.68 12.20
N ALA A 84 2.70 3.61 11.78
CA ALA A 84 2.28 4.92 11.27
C ALA A 84 1.42 4.79 10.00
N ALA A 85 1.73 3.85 9.09
CA ALA A 85 0.93 3.57 7.91
C ALA A 85 -0.46 3.00 8.25
N VAL A 86 -0.56 2.10 9.23
CA VAL A 86 -1.86 1.59 9.70
C VAL A 86 -2.71 2.71 10.32
N ALA A 87 -2.11 3.55 11.17
CA ALA A 87 -2.80 4.69 11.77
C ALA A 87 -3.29 5.68 10.70
N SER A 88 -2.45 5.98 9.70
CA SER A 88 -2.82 6.83 8.55
C SER A 88 -3.99 6.24 7.76
N GLN A 89 -3.95 4.93 7.50
CA GLN A 89 -5.03 4.21 6.80
C GLN A 89 -6.38 4.31 7.55
N GLN A 90 -6.36 4.13 8.88
CA GLN A 90 -7.55 4.25 9.72
C GLN A 90 -8.08 5.69 9.75
N ALA A 91 -7.19 6.69 9.84
CA ALA A 91 -7.57 8.10 9.82
C ALA A 91 -8.26 8.47 8.49
N VAL A 92 -7.70 8.05 7.35
CA VAL A 92 -8.32 8.29 6.03
C VAL A 92 -9.70 7.64 5.95
N MET A 93 -9.87 6.42 6.46
CA MET A 93 -11.17 5.76 6.47
C MET A 93 -12.19 6.51 7.36
N ASN A 94 -11.79 6.94 8.55
CA ASN A 94 -12.65 7.69 9.46
C ASN A 94 -13.09 9.04 8.85
N TYR A 95 -12.16 9.78 8.24
CA TYR A 95 -12.50 11.02 7.54
C TYR A 95 -13.39 10.76 6.32
N GLY A 96 -13.15 9.66 5.59
CA GLY A 96 -14.01 9.21 4.50
C GLY A 96 -15.45 8.93 4.95
N LEU A 97 -15.60 8.19 6.05
CA LEU A 97 -16.91 7.89 6.65
C LEU A 97 -17.61 9.14 7.18
N ALA A 98 -16.87 10.07 7.79
CA ALA A 98 -17.42 11.35 8.22
C ALA A 98 -17.91 12.18 7.02
N ALA A 99 -17.13 12.24 5.94
CA ALA A 99 -17.53 12.92 4.72
C ALA A 99 -18.79 12.28 4.10
N ILE A 100 -18.87 10.95 4.07
CA ILE A 100 -20.06 10.20 3.65
C ILE A 100 -21.27 10.62 4.49
N ALA A 101 -21.13 10.61 5.81
CA ALA A 101 -22.22 10.98 6.72
C ALA A 101 -22.71 12.41 6.45
N VAL A 102 -21.79 13.38 6.28
CA VAL A 102 -22.14 14.77 5.97
C VAL A 102 -22.88 14.89 4.64
N ILE A 103 -22.45 14.17 3.60
CA ILE A 103 -23.14 14.15 2.30
C ILE A 103 -24.58 13.65 2.46
N TYR A 104 -24.78 12.51 3.12
CA TYR A 104 -26.11 11.95 3.30
C TYR A 104 -26.99 12.79 4.23
N THR A 105 -26.44 13.37 5.29
CA THR A 105 -27.16 14.36 6.11
C THR A 105 -27.58 15.57 5.27
N GLY A 106 -26.71 16.06 4.38
CA GLY A 106 -27.05 17.13 3.44
C GLY A 106 -28.22 16.75 2.53
N VAL A 107 -28.17 15.56 1.93
CA VAL A 107 -29.26 15.02 1.09
C VAL A 107 -30.58 14.93 1.85
N LEU A 108 -30.56 14.43 3.09
CA LEU A 108 -31.74 14.32 3.95
C LEU A 108 -32.27 15.69 4.37
N ALA A 109 -31.40 16.64 4.70
CA ALA A 109 -31.78 18.01 5.07
C ALA A 109 -32.41 18.76 3.90
N THR A 110 -32.00 18.46 2.66
CA THR A 110 -32.51 19.09 1.44
C THR A 110 -33.54 18.23 0.71
N TRP A 111 -34.24 17.33 1.41
CA TRP A 111 -35.11 16.33 0.77
C TRP A 111 -36.21 16.94 -0.11
N SER A 112 -36.73 18.11 0.27
CA SER A 112 -37.75 18.86 -0.49
C SER A 112 -37.20 19.59 -1.73
N ASN A 113 -35.90 19.88 -1.77
CA ASN A 113 -35.27 20.61 -2.86
C ASN A 113 -34.64 19.63 -3.86
N VAL A 114 -35.42 19.26 -4.89
CA VAL A 114 -35.02 18.25 -5.88
C VAL A 114 -33.73 18.63 -6.63
N PRO A 115 -33.55 19.87 -7.14
CA PRO A 115 -32.31 20.23 -7.81
C PRO A 115 -31.08 20.08 -6.92
N LEU A 116 -31.18 20.51 -5.66
CA LEU A 116 -30.06 20.48 -4.72
C LEU A 116 -29.69 19.04 -4.32
N ARG A 117 -30.67 18.21 -3.95
CA ARG A 117 -30.38 16.80 -3.58
C ARG A 117 -29.78 16.02 -4.74
N THR A 118 -30.29 16.24 -5.97
CA THR A 118 -29.79 15.56 -7.17
C THR A 118 -28.37 15.99 -7.50
N GLY A 119 -28.05 17.29 -7.33
CA GLY A 119 -26.69 17.81 -7.49
C GLY A 119 -25.70 17.22 -6.49
N ILE A 120 -26.08 17.11 -5.21
CA ILE A 120 -25.26 16.47 -4.17
C ILE A 120 -25.01 15.00 -4.51
N LEU A 121 -26.06 14.25 -4.87
CA LEU A 121 -25.96 12.83 -5.24
C LEU A 121 -25.16 12.62 -6.53
N ALA A 122 -25.15 13.57 -7.47
CA ALA A 122 -24.34 13.47 -8.69
C ALA A 122 -22.83 13.57 -8.42
N LEU A 123 -22.44 14.39 -7.43
CA LEU A 123 -21.03 14.63 -7.08
C LEU A 123 -20.48 13.64 -6.06
N ALA A 124 -21.33 13.09 -5.20
CA ALA A 124 -20.93 12.18 -4.13
C ALA A 124 -20.08 10.98 -4.59
N PRO A 125 -20.40 10.25 -5.68
CA PRO A 125 -19.61 9.10 -6.13
C PRO A 125 -18.17 9.46 -6.49
N VAL A 126 -17.94 10.64 -7.06
CA VAL A 126 -16.59 11.12 -7.41
C VAL A 126 -15.77 11.35 -6.15
N LEU A 127 -16.38 11.94 -5.12
CA LEU A 127 -15.74 12.15 -3.82
C LEU A 127 -15.43 10.83 -3.10
N LEU A 128 -16.31 9.83 -3.20
CA LEU A 128 -16.07 8.49 -2.66
C LEU A 128 -14.88 7.80 -3.35
N MET A 129 -14.76 7.94 -4.66
CA MET A 129 -13.60 7.43 -5.40
C MET A 129 -12.33 8.16 -4.99
N PHE A 130 -12.37 9.47 -4.76
CA PHE A 130 -11.22 10.22 -4.26
C PHE A 130 -10.75 9.68 -2.90
N VAL A 131 -11.66 9.49 -1.94
CA VAL A 131 -11.35 8.87 -0.64
C VAL A 131 -10.75 7.48 -0.83
N TRP A 132 -11.31 6.67 -1.73
CA TRP A 132 -10.78 5.35 -2.05
C TRP A 132 -9.35 5.42 -2.59
N PHE A 133 -8.99 6.37 -3.46
CA PHE A 133 -7.62 6.51 -3.97
C PHE A 133 -6.62 6.90 -2.88
N VAL A 134 -6.98 7.83 -2.01
CA VAL A 134 -6.12 8.23 -0.88
C VAL A 134 -5.89 7.03 0.03
N TRP A 135 -6.96 6.31 0.38
CA TRP A 135 -6.90 5.12 1.21
C TRP A 135 -6.07 4.00 0.54
N TYR A 136 -6.25 3.77 -0.77
CA TYR A 136 -5.49 2.79 -1.53
C TYR A 136 -3.99 3.14 -1.60
N GLY A 137 -3.64 4.43 -1.65
CA GLY A 137 -2.26 4.90 -1.54
C GLY A 137 -1.59 4.45 -0.24
N GLU A 138 -2.30 4.59 0.89
CA GLU A 138 -1.84 4.11 2.19
C GLU A 138 -1.70 2.59 2.23
N VAL A 139 -2.63 1.84 1.60
CA VAL A 139 -2.51 0.38 1.46
C VAL A 139 -1.24 -0.01 0.70
N LYS A 140 -0.90 0.69 -0.39
CA LYS A 140 0.34 0.43 -1.13
C LYS A 140 1.58 0.72 -0.29
N ARG A 141 1.58 1.81 0.49
CA ARG A 141 2.68 2.13 1.41
C ARG A 141 2.87 0.99 2.42
N LEU A 142 1.77 0.54 3.04
CA LEU A 142 1.76 -0.57 3.98
C LEU A 142 2.31 -1.87 3.38
N LEU A 143 1.88 -2.24 2.17
CA LEU A 143 2.35 -3.45 1.48
C LEU A 143 3.85 -3.42 1.20
N ARG A 144 4.39 -2.26 0.79
CA ARG A 144 5.82 -2.08 0.56
C ARG A 144 6.62 -2.26 1.85
N THR A 145 6.20 -1.61 2.93
CA THR A 145 6.86 -1.69 4.25
C THR A 145 6.82 -3.11 4.80
N ARG A 146 5.70 -3.82 4.66
CA ARG A 146 5.60 -5.26 4.99
C ARG A 146 6.61 -6.10 4.22
N ARG A 147 6.68 -5.92 2.89
CA ARG A 147 7.65 -6.67 2.08
C ARG A 147 9.08 -6.42 2.53
N PHE A 148 9.44 -5.18 2.84
CA PHE A 148 10.79 -4.85 3.30
C PHE A 148 11.10 -5.47 4.67
N LEU A 149 10.15 -5.35 5.61
CA LEU A 149 10.27 -5.94 6.95
C LEU A 149 10.52 -7.45 6.90
N TRP A 150 9.81 -8.16 6.02
CA TRP A 150 10.01 -9.60 5.81
C TRP A 150 11.42 -9.96 5.37
N GLU A 151 11.96 -9.24 4.39
CA GLU A 151 13.32 -9.46 3.91
C GLU A 151 14.35 -9.16 5.00
N LEU A 152 14.06 -8.19 5.88
CA LEU A 152 14.91 -7.85 7.01
C LEU A 152 14.86 -8.92 8.10
N GLU A 153 13.67 -9.41 8.47
CA GLU A 153 13.51 -10.52 9.43
C GLU A 153 14.28 -11.76 8.97
N LYS A 154 14.22 -12.11 7.68
CA LYS A 154 15.02 -13.21 7.11
C LYS A 154 16.51 -13.03 7.31
N LYS A 155 17.03 -11.81 7.10
CA LYS A 155 18.45 -11.51 7.28
C LYS A 155 18.86 -11.58 8.76
N VAL A 156 18.02 -11.06 9.66
CA VAL A 156 18.28 -11.11 11.11
C VAL A 156 18.27 -12.55 11.59
N ASN A 157 17.25 -13.33 11.21
CA ASN A 157 17.16 -14.74 11.58
C ASN A 157 18.31 -15.56 10.99
N ALA A 158 18.78 -15.26 9.77
CA ALA A 158 19.95 -15.92 9.20
C ALA A 158 21.24 -15.67 10.01
N VAL A 159 21.36 -14.53 10.68
CA VAL A 159 22.50 -14.20 11.56
C VAL A 159 22.33 -14.83 12.94
N LEU A 160 21.10 -14.90 13.46
CA LEU A 160 20.79 -15.43 14.78
C LEU A 160 20.64 -16.96 14.82
N ARG A 161 20.49 -17.61 13.66
CA ARG A 161 20.23 -19.05 13.59
C ARG A 161 21.42 -19.83 14.16
N SER A 162 21.13 -20.65 15.18
CA SER A 162 22.08 -21.64 15.69
C SER A 162 22.43 -22.65 14.58
N PRO A 163 23.69 -23.08 14.44
CA PRO A 163 24.11 -24.11 13.48
C PRO A 163 23.31 -25.42 13.58
N GLU A 164 22.74 -25.69 14.76
CA GLU A 164 22.01 -26.92 15.08
C GLU A 164 20.50 -26.84 14.77
N ALA A 165 19.99 -25.67 14.34
CA ALA A 165 18.56 -25.47 14.12
C ALA A 165 18.09 -26.21 12.85
N THR A 166 17.29 -27.27 13.03
CA THR A 166 16.61 -27.99 11.95
C THR A 166 15.63 -27.08 11.21
N ALA A 167 15.66 -27.11 9.88
CA ALA A 167 14.70 -26.39 9.06
C ALA A 167 13.27 -26.93 9.32
N GLY A 168 12.42 -26.13 9.96
CA GLY A 168 11.04 -26.48 10.27
C GLY A 168 10.07 -26.24 9.11
N GLU A 169 8.83 -26.70 9.28
CA GLU A 169 7.70 -26.71 8.31
C GLU A 169 7.11 -25.33 7.94
N SER A 170 7.68 -24.27 8.48
CA SER A 170 7.38 -22.87 8.16
C SER A 170 8.57 -22.30 7.38
N ASP A 171 8.35 -21.35 6.45
CA ASP A 171 9.45 -20.63 5.75
C ASP A 171 10.51 -20.05 6.72
N LEU A 172 10.16 -19.93 8.01
CA LEU A 172 11.04 -19.60 9.13
C LEU A 172 10.98 -20.75 10.17
N PRO A 173 12.08 -21.43 10.53
CA PRO A 173 12.07 -22.53 11.49
C PRO A 173 11.54 -22.09 12.86
N ALA A 174 10.99 -23.02 13.65
CA ALA A 174 10.41 -22.74 14.98
C ALA A 174 11.43 -22.17 16.00
N GLY A 175 12.73 -22.19 15.68
CA GLY A 175 13.79 -21.57 16.47
C GLY A 175 14.15 -20.13 16.07
N ASP A 176 13.45 -19.52 15.12
CA ASP A 176 13.70 -18.13 14.74
C ASP A 176 13.16 -17.17 15.84
N VAL A 177 13.98 -16.22 16.27
CA VAL A 177 13.64 -15.35 17.42
C VAL A 177 12.59 -14.28 17.06
N LEU A 178 12.53 -13.88 15.79
CA LEU A 178 11.60 -12.86 15.30
C LEU A 178 10.54 -13.48 14.39
N HIS A 179 9.29 -13.49 14.88
CA HIS A 179 8.12 -14.04 14.21
C HIS A 179 7.00 -13.03 13.99
N TRP A 180 7.22 -11.76 14.31
CA TRP A 180 6.16 -10.76 14.33
C TRP A 180 5.45 -10.66 12.98
N GLU A 181 6.19 -10.60 11.87
CA GLU A 181 5.54 -10.55 10.56
C GLU A 181 4.87 -11.87 10.17
N SER A 182 5.42 -13.03 10.56
CA SER A 182 4.75 -14.32 10.33
C SER A 182 3.41 -14.42 11.07
N TRP A 183 3.30 -13.83 12.25
CA TRP A 183 2.04 -13.69 13.00
C TRP A 183 1.09 -12.70 12.31
N VAL A 184 1.57 -11.51 11.92
CA VAL A 184 0.76 -10.48 11.23
C VAL A 184 0.29 -10.94 9.83
N ARG A 185 1.07 -11.78 9.13
CA ARG A 185 0.73 -12.36 7.82
C ARG A 185 -0.20 -13.58 7.93
N GLY A 186 -0.49 -14.09 9.14
CA GLY A 186 -1.30 -15.31 9.30
C GLY A 186 -0.60 -16.57 8.80
N ARG A 187 0.75 -16.60 8.84
CA ARG A 187 1.58 -17.78 8.58
C ARG A 187 1.79 -18.65 9.83
N ASN A 188 0.96 -18.48 10.85
CA ASN A 188 0.74 -19.51 11.87
C ASN A 188 -0.06 -20.68 11.25
N ARG A 189 -0.15 -21.81 11.97
CA ARG A 189 -0.69 -23.13 11.55
C ARG A 189 -2.02 -23.13 10.77
N TRP A 190 -2.71 -21.99 10.72
CA TRP A 190 -4.03 -21.75 10.12
C TRP A 190 -3.99 -21.08 8.73
N ARG A 191 -2.84 -20.67 8.20
CA ARG A 191 -2.63 -20.21 6.79
C ARG A 191 -3.59 -19.11 6.28
N GLU A 192 -4.34 -18.44 7.13
CA GLU A 192 -5.35 -17.45 6.74
C GLU A 192 -4.82 -16.03 6.95
N ASN A 193 -4.87 -15.21 5.89
CA ASN A 193 -4.60 -13.76 5.95
C ASN A 193 -5.72 -13.05 6.72
N LEU A 194 -5.81 -13.25 8.04
CA LEU A 194 -7.02 -12.95 8.82
C LEU A 194 -7.39 -11.46 8.88
N HIS A 195 -6.46 -10.52 8.72
CA HIS A 195 -6.75 -9.10 9.02
C HIS A 195 -6.72 -8.15 7.82
N SER A 196 -5.86 -8.34 6.82
CA SER A 196 -5.77 -7.37 5.72
C SER A 196 -6.74 -7.60 4.57
N ARG A 197 -7.18 -8.85 4.33
CA ARG A 197 -8.11 -9.14 3.23
C ARG A 197 -9.53 -8.67 3.51
N PRO A 198 -10.15 -8.99 4.66
CA PRO A 198 -11.51 -8.56 4.94
C PRO A 198 -11.60 -7.03 4.95
N ALA A 199 -10.65 -6.36 5.61
CA ALA A 199 -10.60 -4.90 5.64
C ALA A 199 -10.54 -4.29 4.23
N TYR A 200 -9.76 -4.89 3.32
CA TYR A 200 -9.67 -4.41 1.94
C TYR A 200 -10.97 -4.59 1.15
N HIS A 201 -11.55 -5.79 1.20
CA HIS A 201 -12.80 -6.10 0.50
C HIS A 201 -13.98 -5.32 1.07
N LEU A 202 -14.06 -5.17 2.40
CA LEU A 202 -15.09 -4.37 3.06
C LEU A 202 -14.94 -2.89 2.72
N SER A 203 -13.74 -2.32 2.79
CA SER A 203 -13.52 -0.90 2.45
C SER A 203 -13.81 -0.60 0.98
N THR A 204 -13.33 -1.46 0.07
CA THR A 204 -13.57 -1.31 -1.37
C THR A 204 -15.05 -1.55 -1.70
N GLY A 205 -15.67 -2.58 -1.13
CA GLY A 205 -17.08 -2.87 -1.31
C GLY A 205 -17.96 -1.76 -0.78
N LEU A 206 -17.63 -1.21 0.39
CA LEU A 206 -18.34 -0.08 0.99
C LEU A 206 -18.22 1.16 0.11
N LEU A 207 -17.01 1.63 -0.22
CA LEU A 207 -16.80 2.88 -0.97
C LEU A 207 -17.29 2.77 -2.42
N CYS A 208 -16.93 1.70 -3.14
CA CYS A 208 -17.37 1.52 -4.52
C CYS A 208 -18.85 1.16 -4.60
N GLY A 209 -19.37 0.37 -3.66
CA GLY A 209 -20.78 -0.02 -3.62
C GLY A 209 -21.69 1.16 -3.27
N THR A 210 -21.33 1.97 -2.28
CA THR A 210 -22.05 3.22 -1.97
C THR A 210 -21.97 4.23 -3.11
N GLY A 211 -20.82 4.32 -3.80
CA GLY A 211 -20.67 5.13 -5.01
C GLY A 211 -21.58 4.67 -6.14
N LEU A 212 -21.67 3.37 -6.41
CA LEU A 212 -22.58 2.80 -7.39
C LEU A 212 -24.04 3.06 -7.02
N GLY A 213 -24.44 2.78 -5.78
CA GLY A 213 -25.80 3.02 -5.29
C GLY A 213 -26.21 4.48 -5.40
N THR A 214 -25.32 5.40 -5.03
CA THR A 214 -25.54 6.84 -5.13
C THR A 214 -25.63 7.32 -6.58
N THR A 215 -24.81 6.76 -7.48
CA THR A 215 -24.87 7.07 -8.91
C THR A 215 -26.21 6.63 -9.50
N VAL A 216 -26.65 5.40 -9.22
CA VAL A 216 -27.93 4.87 -9.68
C VAL A 216 -29.09 5.72 -9.14
N LEU A 217 -29.07 6.03 -7.84
CA LEU A 217 -30.10 6.85 -7.22
C LEU A 217 -30.16 8.26 -7.84
N SER A 218 -29.00 8.89 -8.08
CA SER A 218 -28.91 10.19 -8.75
C SER A 218 -29.56 10.13 -10.14
N VAL A 219 -29.20 9.14 -10.95
CA VAL A 219 -29.74 8.96 -12.31
C VAL A 219 -31.25 8.73 -12.30
N VAL A 220 -31.72 7.83 -11.43
CA VAL A 220 -33.16 7.52 -11.34
C VAL A 220 -33.94 8.77 -10.95
N LEU A 221 -33.53 9.48 -9.90
CA LEU A 221 -34.20 10.72 -9.49
C LEU A 221 -34.17 11.78 -10.60
N GLY A 222 -33.06 11.88 -11.32
CA GLY A 222 -32.88 12.81 -12.43
C GLY A 222 -33.79 12.53 -13.63
N VAL A 223 -34.02 11.27 -13.95
CA VAL A 223 -34.86 10.86 -15.10
C VAL A 223 -36.35 10.91 -14.76
N THR A 224 -36.71 10.66 -13.50
CA THR A 224 -38.13 10.66 -13.07
C THR A 224 -38.72 12.06 -12.93
N ASP A 225 -37.89 13.09 -12.80
CA ASP A 225 -38.35 14.47 -12.64
C ASP A 225 -38.25 15.23 -13.97
N SER A 226 -39.41 15.49 -14.57
CA SER A 226 -39.53 16.20 -15.85
C SER A 226 -39.17 17.69 -15.77
N GLY A 227 -39.05 18.25 -14.57
CA GLY A 227 -38.74 19.67 -14.34
C GLY A 227 -37.25 20.00 -14.21
N ILE A 228 -36.36 19.03 -14.42
CA ILE A 228 -34.93 19.23 -14.17
C ILE A 228 -34.27 20.11 -15.24
N ALA A 229 -33.53 21.13 -14.78
CA ALA A 229 -32.73 21.99 -15.64
C ALA A 229 -31.66 21.18 -16.41
N THR A 230 -31.45 21.51 -17.69
CA THR A 230 -30.48 20.83 -18.57
C THR A 230 -29.06 20.80 -17.99
N ALA A 231 -28.65 21.86 -17.29
CA ALA A 231 -27.35 21.92 -16.61
C ALA A 231 -27.18 20.81 -15.55
N LEU A 232 -28.25 20.46 -14.84
CA LEU A 232 -28.24 19.42 -13.82
C LEU A 232 -28.18 18.02 -14.45
N LEU A 233 -28.80 17.81 -15.61
CA LEU A 233 -28.65 16.58 -16.38
C LEU A 233 -27.20 16.38 -16.84
N VAL A 234 -26.55 17.44 -17.32
CA VAL A 234 -25.13 17.41 -17.69
C VAL A 234 -24.27 17.05 -16.48
N LEU A 235 -24.55 17.64 -15.31
CA LEU A 235 -23.83 17.32 -14.08
C LEU A 235 -24.02 15.86 -13.67
N LEU A 236 -25.25 15.34 -13.78
CA LEU A 236 -25.61 13.97 -13.40
C LEU A 236 -24.93 12.94 -14.30
N TYR A 237 -25.04 13.09 -15.62
CA TYR A 237 -24.40 12.17 -16.57
C TYR A 237 -22.88 12.33 -16.57
N GLY A 238 -22.38 13.55 -16.44
CA GLY A 238 -20.96 13.83 -16.30
C GLY A 238 -20.37 13.22 -15.03
N GLY A 239 -21.06 13.34 -13.89
CA GLY A 239 -20.69 12.72 -12.62
C GLY A 239 -20.69 11.19 -12.70
N ALA A 240 -21.72 10.60 -13.30
CA ALA A 240 -21.79 9.15 -13.52
C ALA A 240 -20.65 8.65 -14.42
N ALA A 241 -20.38 9.33 -15.53
CA ALA A 241 -19.28 8.98 -16.44
C ALA A 241 -17.91 9.10 -15.75
N ALA A 242 -17.69 10.19 -14.99
CA ALA A 242 -16.48 10.37 -14.20
C ALA A 242 -16.29 9.27 -13.16
N PHE A 243 -17.34 8.91 -12.43
CA PHE A 243 -17.31 7.82 -11.47
C PHE A 243 -16.96 6.48 -12.13
N LEU A 244 -17.60 6.14 -13.26
CA LEU A 244 -17.31 4.89 -13.98
C LEU A 244 -15.87 4.85 -14.51
N ALA A 245 -15.34 5.98 -15.01
CA ALA A 245 -13.96 6.09 -15.44
C ALA A 245 -12.98 5.87 -14.26
N LEU A 246 -13.25 6.47 -13.11
CA LEU A 246 -12.46 6.28 -11.89
C LEU A 246 -12.56 4.84 -11.36
N LEU A 247 -13.75 4.23 -11.40
CA LEU A 247 -13.97 2.85 -10.99
C LEU A 247 -13.20 1.88 -11.90
N TRP A 248 -13.25 2.10 -13.22
CA TRP A 248 -12.46 1.34 -14.18
C TRP A 248 -10.96 1.48 -13.90
N TYR A 249 -10.49 2.71 -13.63
CA TYR A 249 -9.10 2.97 -13.27
C TYR A 249 -8.70 2.26 -11.97
N ALA A 250 -9.55 2.29 -10.94
CA ALA A 250 -9.34 1.56 -9.69
C ALA A 250 -9.21 0.05 -9.92
N VAL A 251 -10.11 -0.55 -10.71
CA VAL A 251 -10.03 -1.97 -11.08
C VAL A 251 -8.74 -2.27 -11.84
N SER A 252 -8.34 -1.41 -12.77
CA SER A 252 -7.10 -1.55 -13.54
C SER A 252 -5.86 -1.51 -12.63
N LEU A 253 -5.82 -0.58 -11.66
CA LEU A 253 -4.74 -0.49 -10.67
C LEU A 253 -4.63 -1.75 -9.81
N VAL A 254 -5.76 -2.29 -9.36
CA VAL A 254 -5.80 -3.51 -8.54
C VAL A 254 -5.31 -4.71 -9.35
N ARG A 255 -5.78 -4.85 -10.60
CA ARG A 255 -5.35 -5.93 -11.50
C ARG A 255 -3.86 -5.86 -11.87
N SER A 256 -3.34 -4.65 -12.06
CA SER A 256 -1.94 -4.43 -12.45
C SER A 256 -0.96 -4.58 -11.29
N ASN A 257 -1.43 -4.67 -10.04
CA ASN A 257 -0.56 -4.75 -8.87
C ASN A 257 -0.17 -6.21 -8.57
N PRO A 258 1.10 -6.62 -8.80
CA PRO A 258 1.52 -8.00 -8.60
C PRO A 258 1.43 -8.45 -7.14
N LEU A 259 1.55 -7.50 -6.19
CA LEU A 259 1.44 -7.79 -4.76
C LEU A 259 0.02 -8.21 -4.37
N LEU A 260 -1.00 -7.69 -5.07
CA LEU A 260 -2.40 -8.04 -4.84
C LEU A 260 -2.82 -9.24 -5.68
N ALA A 261 -2.33 -9.37 -6.91
CA ALA A 261 -2.64 -10.50 -7.79
C ALA A 261 -2.19 -11.87 -7.23
N GLY A 262 -1.09 -11.88 -6.45
CA GLY A 262 -0.60 -13.06 -5.75
C GLY A 262 -1.20 -13.27 -4.36
N ALA A 263 -1.86 -12.25 -3.78
CA ALA A 263 -2.42 -12.27 -2.43
C ALA A 263 -3.71 -13.10 -2.37
N GLY A 264 -3.65 -14.39 -2.70
CA GLY A 264 -4.82 -15.26 -2.87
C GLY A 264 -4.45 -16.72 -3.02
N LYS A 265 -3.37 -16.97 -3.76
CA LYS A 265 -2.98 -18.32 -4.14
C LYS A 265 -2.30 -19.01 -2.97
N PRO A 266 -2.65 -20.29 -2.67
CA PRO A 266 -1.84 -21.09 -1.77
C PRO A 266 -0.42 -21.15 -2.31
N ILE A 267 0.57 -20.91 -1.45
CA ILE A 267 1.97 -21.17 -1.77
C ILE A 267 2.09 -22.70 -1.76
N THR A 268 2.12 -23.30 -2.95
CA THR A 268 2.39 -24.73 -3.17
C THR A 268 3.88 -24.97 -3.29
#